data_AF-A0A2A4TLF3-F1
#
_entry.id   AF-A0A2A4TLF3-F1
#
_cell.length_a   1.000
_cell.length_b   1.000
_cell.length_c   1.000
_cell.angle_alpha   90.00
_cell.angle_beta   90.00
_cell.angle_gamma   90.00
#
_symmetry.space_group_name_H-M   'P 1'
#
loop_
_entity.id
_entity.type
_entity.pdbx_description
1 polymer ?
#
loop_
_entity_poly.entity_id
_entity_poly.type
_entity_poly.pdbx_seq_one_letter_code
_entity_poly.pdbx_strand_id
1 'polypeptide(L)'
;MKHLKPINLKAHALTTAPSEGDRMEVVAMQTVAGCASTMDPGWEVDAFGGVAALCQPMEADLYGCSDPCWWPAQVPDVMNSYPDWDANKSSAGADWRELGNVFPKR
;
A
#
# COMPACT_ATOMS: atom_id res chain seq x y z
N MET A 1 12.19 4.29 35.66
CA MET A 1 12.86 5.60 35.54
C MET A 1 13.19 6.17 36.93
N LYS A 2 14.25 5.68 37.61
CA LYS A 2 14.63 6.23 38.94
C LYS A 2 15.51 7.48 38.88
N HIS A 3 16.07 7.80 37.70
CA HIS A 3 17.09 8.84 37.54
C HIS A 3 16.73 9.91 36.50
N LEU A 4 15.52 9.86 35.91
CA LEU A 4 15.06 10.83 34.92
C LEU A 4 13.78 11.50 35.45
N LYS A 5 13.78 12.84 35.51
CA LYS A 5 12.60 13.64 35.88
C LYS A 5 11.86 14.06 34.60
N PRO A 6 10.56 13.76 34.47
CA PRO A 6 9.77 14.29 33.36
C PRO A 6 9.69 15.82 33.43
N ILE A 7 9.78 16.46 32.26
CA ILE A 7 9.81 17.93 32.13
C ILE A 7 8.53 18.49 31.46
N ASN A 8 7.66 17.62 30.93
CA ASN A 8 6.43 18.01 30.27
C ASN A 8 5.34 16.93 30.45
N LEU A 9 4.10 17.28 30.10
CA LEU A 9 2.93 16.40 30.26
C LEU A 9 3.07 15.07 29.50
N LYS A 10 3.67 15.07 28.30
CA LYS A 10 3.93 13.82 27.54
C LYS A 10 4.93 12.91 28.27
N ALA A 11 5.98 13.47 28.86
CA ALA A 11 6.97 12.73 29.63
C ALA A 11 6.37 12.15 30.94
N HIS A 12 5.41 12.85 31.54
CA HIS A 12 4.64 12.31 32.68
C HIS A 12 3.75 11.13 32.27
N ALA A 13 3.17 11.14 31.07
CA ALA A 13 2.39 10.00 30.57
C ALA A 13 3.24 8.72 30.41
N LEU A 14 4.56 8.85 30.20
CA LEU A 14 5.47 7.69 30.13
C LEU A 14 5.79 7.08 31.50
N THR A 15 5.52 7.76 32.62
CA THR A 15 5.71 7.17 33.96
C THR A 15 4.57 6.24 34.34
N THR A 16 3.42 6.36 33.67
CA THR A 16 2.27 5.47 33.78
C THR A 16 2.39 4.42 32.68
N ALA A 17 3.31 3.48 32.85
CA ALA A 17 3.34 2.30 31.98
C ALA A 17 1.96 1.61 32.10
N PRO A 18 1.30 1.27 30.97
CA PRO A 18 0.05 0.52 31.01
C PRO A 18 0.25 -0.77 31.81
N SER A 19 -0.73 -1.14 32.64
CA SER A 19 -0.69 -2.44 33.32
C SER A 19 -0.66 -3.56 32.27
N GLU A 20 -0.25 -4.79 32.64
CA GLU A 20 -0.12 -5.88 31.67
C GLU A 20 -1.41 -6.14 30.85
N GLY A 21 -2.58 -5.78 31.41
CA GLY A 21 -3.89 -5.85 30.74
C GLY A 21 -4.28 -4.64 29.87
N ASP A 22 -3.53 -3.52 29.94
CA ASP A 22 -3.74 -2.33 29.11
C ASP A 22 -2.81 -2.28 27.89
N ARG A 23 -1.94 -3.30 27.73
CA ARG A 23 -1.05 -3.41 26.57
C ARG A 23 -1.88 -3.90 25.39
N MET A 24 -2.08 -3.05 24.39
CA MET A 24 -2.63 -3.52 23.12
C MET A 24 -1.70 -4.60 22.56
N GLU A 25 -2.29 -5.74 22.18
CA GLU A 25 -1.55 -6.80 21.52
C GLU A 25 -0.98 -6.26 20.22
N VAL A 26 0.35 -6.33 20.06
CA VAL A 26 0.98 -6.02 18.79
C VAL A 26 0.67 -7.18 17.86
N VAL A 27 -0.44 -7.08 17.14
CA VAL A 27 -0.70 -7.95 16.01
C VAL A 27 0.24 -7.53 14.88
N ALA A 28 1.02 -8.48 14.36
CA ALA A 28 1.81 -8.23 13.17
C ALA A 28 0.84 -7.82 12.05
N MET A 29 1.19 -6.80 11.27
CA MET A 29 0.42 -6.39 10.10
C MET A 29 0.40 -7.56 9.11
N GLN A 30 -0.64 -8.39 9.19
CA GLN A 30 -0.80 -9.57 8.35
C GLN A 30 -1.28 -9.09 6.99
N THR A 31 -0.34 -8.79 6.10
CA THR A 31 -0.67 -8.59 4.68
C THR A 31 -0.84 -9.95 4.02
N VAL A 32 -1.85 -10.08 3.16
CA VAL A 32 -2.10 -11.33 2.44
C VAL A 32 -0.93 -11.62 1.50
N ALA A 33 -0.39 -12.84 1.57
CA ALA A 33 0.68 -13.25 0.67
C ALA A 33 0.22 -13.15 -0.79
N GLY A 34 0.96 -12.38 -1.59
CA GLY A 34 0.62 -12.07 -2.98
C GLY A 34 0.07 -10.65 -3.20
N CYS A 35 -0.32 -9.94 -2.15
CA CYS A 35 -0.75 -8.54 -2.23
C CYS A 35 0.37 -7.57 -1.84
N ALA A 36 0.22 -6.31 -2.24
CA ALA A 36 1.13 -5.25 -1.84
C ALA A 36 1.02 -4.95 -0.33
N SER A 37 2.15 -4.56 0.28
CA SER A 37 2.20 -4.06 1.66
C SER A 37 2.59 -2.58 1.76
N THR A 38 2.95 -1.96 0.63
CA THR A 38 3.19 -0.52 0.49
C THR A 38 1.86 0.17 0.18
N MET A 39 1.35 1.00 1.09
CA MET A 39 -0.02 1.53 1.03
C MET A 39 -0.09 3.02 0.73
N ASP A 40 0.18 3.40 -0.53
CA ASP A 40 0.16 4.79 -1.01
C ASP A 40 -0.81 5.00 -2.22
N PRO A 41 -2.14 4.87 -2.08
CA PRO A 41 -2.89 4.42 -0.89
C PRO A 41 -2.95 2.89 -0.73
N GLY A 42 -2.51 2.12 -1.73
CA GLY A 42 -2.53 0.66 -1.79
C GLY A 42 -2.95 0.15 -3.17
N TRP A 43 -2.84 -1.17 -3.42
CA TRP A 43 -3.32 -1.79 -4.66
C TRP A 43 -4.53 -2.70 -4.43
N GLU A 44 -4.39 -3.74 -3.60
CA GLU A 44 -5.53 -4.63 -3.26
C GLU A 44 -6.35 -4.13 -2.06
N VAL A 45 -5.70 -3.48 -1.10
CA VAL A 45 -6.29 -2.98 0.15
C VAL A 45 -5.63 -1.65 0.47
N ASP A 46 -6.39 -0.69 0.98
CA ASP A 46 -5.85 0.59 1.42
C ASP A 46 -5.18 0.52 2.80
N ALA A 47 -4.47 1.59 3.19
CA ALA A 47 -3.83 1.72 4.50
C ALA A 47 -4.79 1.59 5.70
N PHE A 48 -6.11 1.71 5.48
CA PHE A 48 -7.15 1.57 6.51
C PHE A 48 -7.72 0.15 6.60
N GLY A 49 -7.20 -0.79 5.80
CA GLY A 49 -7.67 -2.17 5.75
C GLY A 49 -8.96 -2.35 4.93
N GLY A 50 -9.35 -1.36 4.14
CA GLY A 50 -10.52 -1.38 3.27
C GLY A 50 -10.15 -1.20 1.80
N VAL A 51 -11.11 -0.70 1.01
CA VAL A 51 -10.90 -0.35 -0.42
C VAL A 51 -11.38 1.06 -0.74
N ALA A 52 -11.84 1.80 0.27
CA ALA A 52 -12.53 3.08 0.07
C ALA A 52 -11.55 4.22 -0.23
N ALA A 53 -10.30 4.11 0.25
CA ALA A 53 -9.25 5.07 -0.02
C ALA A 53 -8.39 4.71 -1.25
N LEU A 54 -8.61 3.53 -1.85
CA LEU A 54 -8.07 3.23 -3.18
C LEU A 54 -8.70 4.15 -4.23
N CYS A 55 -8.06 4.28 -5.39
CA CYS A 55 -8.63 5.08 -6.48
C CYS A 55 -9.95 4.52 -7.01
N GLN A 56 -10.85 5.44 -7.35
CA GLN A 56 -12.22 5.14 -7.75
C GLN A 56 -12.52 5.76 -9.13
N PRO A 57 -12.66 4.95 -10.20
CA PRO A 57 -12.39 3.51 -10.24
C PRO A 57 -10.88 3.23 -10.22
N MET A 58 -10.48 1.96 -10.09
CA MET A 58 -9.07 1.57 -10.03
C MET A 58 -8.28 2.03 -11.27
N GLU A 59 -8.91 2.07 -12.45
CA GLU A 59 -8.33 2.55 -13.71
C GLU A 59 -7.83 3.99 -13.63
N ALA A 60 -8.32 4.81 -12.69
CA ALA A 60 -7.84 6.17 -12.48
C ALA A 60 -6.42 6.24 -11.89
N ASP A 61 -5.94 5.14 -11.31
CA ASP A 61 -4.59 5.01 -10.73
C ASP A 61 -3.67 4.08 -11.50
N LEU A 62 -4.22 3.34 -12.47
CA LEU A 62 -3.50 2.26 -13.15
C LEU A 62 -2.18 2.71 -13.76
N TYR A 63 -2.18 3.85 -14.46
CA TYR A 63 -0.94 4.44 -15.02
C TYR A 63 -0.14 5.21 -13.97
N GLY A 64 -0.81 5.78 -12.95
CA GLY A 64 -0.11 6.33 -11.78
C GLY A 64 0.73 5.29 -11.03
N CYS A 65 0.31 4.02 -11.06
CA CYS A 65 1.09 2.89 -10.55
C CYS A 65 2.09 2.35 -11.58
N SER A 66 1.68 2.17 -12.84
CA SER A 66 2.50 1.54 -13.88
C SER A 66 3.70 2.40 -14.30
N ASP A 67 3.49 3.70 -14.51
CA ASP A 67 4.50 4.64 -14.99
C ASP A 67 5.72 4.73 -14.06
N PRO A 68 5.56 4.87 -12.72
CA PRO A 68 6.69 4.97 -11.81
C PRO A 68 7.16 3.61 -11.23
N CYS A 69 6.66 2.47 -11.71
CA CYS A 69 6.89 1.15 -11.11
C CYS A 69 6.45 1.07 -9.62
N TRP A 70 5.28 1.59 -9.25
CA TRP A 70 4.92 1.73 -7.83
C TRP A 70 4.64 0.39 -7.13
N TRP A 71 3.87 -0.49 -7.78
CA TRP A 71 3.59 -1.87 -7.31
C TRP A 71 4.00 -2.90 -8.38
N PRO A 72 5.29 -3.08 -8.68
CA PRO A 72 5.78 -3.83 -9.84
C PRO A 72 5.53 -5.34 -9.75
N ALA A 73 5.22 -5.86 -8.56
CA ALA A 73 4.83 -7.27 -8.39
C ALA A 73 3.37 -7.53 -8.78
N GLN A 74 2.53 -6.49 -8.80
CA GLN A 74 1.10 -6.55 -9.08
C GLN A 74 0.75 -5.94 -10.44
N VAL A 75 1.38 -4.81 -10.78
CA VAL A 75 1.11 -4.00 -11.97
C VAL A 75 2.34 -3.98 -12.86
N PRO A 76 2.23 -4.32 -14.15
CA PRO A 76 3.35 -4.22 -15.09
C PRO A 76 3.90 -2.79 -15.14
N ASP A 77 5.23 -2.65 -15.03
CA ASP A 77 5.88 -1.35 -15.04
C ASP A 77 6.31 -0.91 -16.45
N VAL A 78 5.88 0.28 -16.87
CA VAL A 78 6.27 0.84 -18.18
C VAL A 78 7.57 1.66 -18.12
N MET A 79 8.10 1.95 -16.93
CA MET A 79 9.40 2.64 -16.80
C MET A 79 10.56 1.79 -17.32
N ASN A 80 10.49 0.46 -17.13
CA ASN A 80 11.63 -0.42 -17.37
C ASN A 80 11.27 -1.78 -17.96
N SER A 81 10.51 -2.62 -17.26
CA SER A 81 10.37 -4.04 -17.63
C SER A 81 9.38 -4.26 -18.79
N TYR A 82 8.31 -3.45 -18.85
CA TYR A 82 7.23 -3.59 -19.82
C TYR A 82 6.87 -2.24 -20.48
N PRO A 83 7.82 -1.58 -21.18
CA PRO A 83 7.65 -0.21 -21.66
C PRO A 83 6.52 -0.01 -22.68
N ASP A 84 6.07 -1.08 -23.34
CA ASP A 84 4.98 -1.04 -24.33
C ASP A 84 3.67 -1.66 -23.80
N TRP A 85 3.53 -1.88 -22.49
CA TRP A 85 2.37 -2.58 -21.92
C TRP A 85 1.04 -1.88 -22.21
N ASP A 86 1.02 -0.55 -22.10
CA ASP A 86 -0.11 0.34 -22.36
C ASP A 86 -0.09 0.94 -23.79
N ALA A 87 0.79 0.46 -24.67
CA ALA A 87 0.92 1.01 -26.03
C ALA A 87 -0.41 0.97 -26.79
N ASN A 88 -0.80 2.14 -27.34
CA ASN A 88 -2.09 2.40 -28.00
C ASN A 88 -3.34 2.29 -27.13
N LYS A 89 -3.18 2.29 -25.79
CA LYS A 89 -4.27 2.19 -24.82
C LYS A 89 -4.18 3.38 -23.88
N SER A 90 -4.18 4.59 -24.42
CA SER A 90 -3.93 5.80 -23.62
C SER A 90 -5.05 6.13 -22.63
N SER A 91 -6.21 5.48 -22.74
CA SER A 91 -7.34 5.65 -21.82
C SER A 91 -7.64 4.36 -21.07
N ALA A 92 -7.13 4.21 -19.84
CA ALA A 92 -7.47 3.07 -18.99
C ALA A 92 -8.99 2.93 -18.80
N GLY A 93 -9.72 4.05 -18.67
CA GLY A 93 -11.18 4.02 -18.51
C GLY A 93 -11.95 3.43 -19.72
N ALA A 94 -11.40 3.52 -20.94
CA ALA A 94 -12.03 2.98 -22.15
C ALA A 94 -11.42 1.63 -22.57
N ASP A 95 -10.10 1.51 -22.48
CA ASP A 95 -9.30 0.48 -23.14
C ASP A 95 -8.75 -0.56 -22.14
N TRP A 96 -9.21 -0.57 -20.87
CA TRP A 96 -8.72 -1.48 -19.83
C TRP A 96 -8.72 -2.97 -20.23
N ARG A 97 -9.63 -3.37 -21.12
CA ARG A 97 -9.73 -4.75 -21.62
C ARG A 97 -8.55 -5.18 -22.47
N GLU A 98 -7.81 -4.23 -23.03
CA GLU A 98 -6.65 -4.47 -23.89
C GLU A 98 -5.34 -4.59 -23.09
N LEU A 99 -5.39 -4.31 -21.77
CA LEU A 99 -4.26 -4.47 -20.86
C LEU A 99 -4.13 -5.94 -20.47
N GLY A 100 -2.98 -6.54 -20.81
CA GLY A 100 -2.75 -7.97 -20.65
C GLY A 100 -1.93 -8.31 -19.41
N ASN A 101 -2.08 -9.54 -18.92
CA ASN A 101 -1.15 -10.10 -17.92
C ASN A 101 0.22 -10.37 -18.56
N VAL A 102 1.28 -10.13 -17.79
CA VAL A 102 2.67 -10.28 -18.27
C VAL A 102 3.32 -11.60 -17.88
N PHE A 103 2.74 -12.35 -16.94
CA PHE A 103 3.26 -13.65 -16.57
C PHE A 103 3.09 -14.64 -17.75
N PRO A 104 4.15 -15.32 -18.21
CA PRO A 104 4.07 -16.26 -19.32
C PRO A 104 3.03 -17.36 -19.07
N LYS A 105 2.26 -17.70 -20.10
CA LYS A 105 1.34 -18.85 -20.03
C LYS A 105 2.15 -20.12 -19.76
N ARG A 106 1.62 -20.94 -18.85
CA ARG A 106 2.15 -22.28 -18.57
C ARG A 106 1.65 -23.30 -19.59
#